data_AF-A0A428UK88-F1
#
_entry.id   AF-A0A428UK88-F1
#
_cell.length_a   1.000
_cell.length_b   1.000
_cell.length_c   1.000
_cell.angle_alpha   90.00
_cell.angle_beta   90.00
_cell.angle_gamma   90.00
#
_symmetry.space_group_name_H-M   'P 1'
#
loop_
_entity.id
_entity.type
_entity.pdbx_description
1 polymer ?
#
loop_
_entity_poly.entity_id
_entity_poly.type
_entity_poly.pdbx_seq_one_letter_code
_entity_poly.pdbx_strand_id
1 'polypeptide(L)'
;MSLNPADDFQEPGPLLPLREAEIRRDFAIQLEAAIRANPIYSDFRLNAVQVATILYVPLCTFRLGGYLSLQDSGGQPNNEGTLRARLIAMLEPVDHFLSPGSEDDEAADDEQPEPSSTPKKRNKTQSKNCRIRDKAACVLMGTNDPHVCHIIPFSWNNSYENLEKTSGVFFHAEAFLSRVWMKQFGGSIQNPRVLASSDKTWNMICLNMQMHAYWREARFGLECLGYRPGAEGESVVTLQFNWMPRSAMKPTDEMNLQGKDSDFDRMVNSVESFWQGGSIPTSAELGQIKSGVPLISGHLIEIEMPSSDAPLFKAMIDFQWAMVVVAALSGAADDEDSFDTYLRTMEWVEEQKSRNAARHRGVREQTPRSI
;
A
#
# COMPACT_ATOMS: atom_id res chain seq x y z
N MET A 1 2.40 8.11 32.32
CA MET A 1 1.01 8.58 32.11
C MET A 1 0.27 7.45 31.43
N SER A 2 -0.81 6.96 32.03
CA SER A 2 -1.70 5.99 31.39
C SER A 2 -2.52 6.76 30.35
N LEU A 3 -2.21 6.57 29.06
CA LEU A 3 -3.08 7.04 27.98
C LEU A 3 -4.40 6.26 28.07
N ASN A 4 -5.51 6.94 27.84
CA ASN A 4 -6.83 6.31 27.82
C ASN A 4 -6.87 5.34 26.62
N PRO A 5 -7.30 4.08 26.76
CA PRO A 5 -7.41 3.14 25.63
C PRO A 5 -8.32 3.62 24.49
N ALA A 6 -9.16 4.64 24.75
CA ALA A 6 -10.02 5.28 23.76
C ALA A 6 -9.29 6.26 22.82
N ASP A 7 -8.06 6.68 23.16
CA ASP A 7 -7.27 7.62 22.35
C ASP A 7 -6.42 6.93 21.27
N ASP A 8 -6.31 5.59 21.31
CA ASP A 8 -5.45 4.80 20.41
C ASP A 8 -6.22 4.16 19.23
N PHE A 9 -7.45 4.60 18.96
CA PHE A 9 -8.31 4.05 17.91
C PHE A 9 -9.11 5.14 17.19
N GLN A 10 -9.11 5.08 15.86
CA GLN A 10 -9.99 5.85 15.00
C GLN A 10 -10.57 4.91 13.95
N GLU A 11 -11.90 4.92 13.77
CA GLU A 11 -12.54 4.09 12.74
C GLU A 11 -11.91 4.38 11.37
N PRO A 12 -11.41 3.34 10.67
CA PRO A 12 -10.70 3.55 9.42
C PRO A 12 -11.67 3.99 8.33
N GLY A 13 -11.20 4.89 7.46
CA GLY A 13 -11.91 5.23 6.24
C GLY A 13 -11.93 4.05 5.26
N PRO A 14 -12.76 4.10 4.20
CA PRO A 14 -12.68 3.12 3.14
C PRO A 14 -11.33 3.25 2.41
N LEU A 15 -10.72 2.12 2.04
CA LEU A 15 -9.44 2.07 1.31
C LEU A 15 -9.50 2.76 -0.07
N LEU A 16 -10.71 2.86 -0.62
CA LEU A 16 -11.00 3.53 -1.88
C LEU A 16 -12.02 4.66 -1.66
N PRO A 17 -11.98 5.72 -2.47
CA PRO A 17 -13.02 6.75 -2.49
C PRO A 17 -14.30 6.22 -3.14
N LEU A 18 -15.05 5.35 -2.44
CA LEU A 18 -16.22 4.63 -2.98
C LEU A 18 -17.29 5.55 -3.58
N ARG A 19 -17.43 6.77 -3.07
CA ARG A 19 -18.37 7.78 -3.61
C ARG A 19 -17.99 8.28 -5.00
N GLU A 20 -16.74 8.13 -5.40
CA GLU A 20 -16.21 8.53 -6.70
C GLU A 20 -16.13 7.34 -7.67
N ALA A 21 -16.57 6.13 -7.28
CA ALA A 21 -16.39 4.91 -8.06
C ALA A 21 -16.98 5.03 -9.47
N GLU A 22 -18.19 5.57 -9.63
CA GLU A 22 -18.81 5.74 -10.96
C GLU A 22 -18.07 6.77 -11.81
N ILE A 23 -17.60 7.88 -11.21
CA ILE A 23 -16.79 8.88 -11.95
C ILE A 23 -15.47 8.25 -12.42
N ARG A 24 -14.88 7.38 -11.61
CA ARG A 24 -13.65 6.64 -11.95
C ARG A 24 -13.90 5.58 -13.00
N ARG A 25 -15.07 4.93 -12.99
CA ARG A 25 -15.54 4.03 -14.06
C ARG A 25 -15.64 4.77 -15.38
N ASP A 26 -16.22 5.98 -15.39
CA ASP A 26 -16.32 6.78 -16.60
C ASP A 26 -14.95 7.11 -17.18
N PHE A 27 -13.97 7.44 -16.34
CA PHE A 27 -12.58 7.63 -16.80
C PHE A 27 -11.97 6.34 -17.33
N ALA A 28 -12.17 5.20 -16.66
CA ALA A 28 -11.68 3.91 -17.12
C ALA A 28 -12.23 3.56 -18.52
N ILE A 29 -13.54 3.73 -18.73
CA ILE A 29 -14.20 3.48 -20.01
C ILE A 29 -13.66 4.41 -21.10
N GLN A 30 -13.51 5.70 -20.80
CA GLN A 30 -13.00 6.66 -21.78
C GLN A 30 -11.53 6.40 -22.13
N LEU A 31 -10.70 6.02 -21.17
CA LEU A 31 -9.30 5.64 -21.40
C LEU A 31 -9.20 4.41 -22.31
N GLU A 32 -9.95 3.35 -22.00
CA GLU A 32 -9.97 2.14 -22.82
C GLU A 32 -10.47 2.47 -24.24
N ALA A 33 -11.56 3.23 -24.38
CA ALA A 33 -12.11 3.62 -25.66
C ALA A 33 -11.14 4.49 -26.49
N ALA A 34 -10.44 5.44 -25.86
CA ALA A 34 -9.46 6.28 -26.53
C ALA A 34 -8.29 5.46 -27.07
N ILE A 35 -7.79 4.49 -26.31
CA ILE A 35 -6.71 3.62 -26.76
C ILE A 35 -7.17 2.72 -27.91
N ARG A 36 -8.36 2.14 -27.80
CA ARG A 36 -8.96 1.26 -28.83
C ARG A 36 -9.33 1.99 -30.12
N ALA A 37 -9.45 3.33 -30.10
CA ALA A 37 -9.64 4.13 -31.30
C ALA A 37 -8.44 4.02 -32.26
N ASN A 38 -7.26 3.68 -31.75
CA ASN A 38 -6.11 3.32 -32.57
C ASN A 38 -6.25 1.86 -33.04
N PRO A 39 -6.27 1.58 -34.36
CA PRO A 39 -6.42 0.22 -34.88
C PRO A 39 -5.38 -0.79 -34.37
N ILE A 40 -4.18 -0.32 -34.02
CA ILE A 40 -3.09 -1.15 -33.48
C ILE A 40 -3.46 -1.73 -32.11
N TYR A 41 -4.33 -1.06 -31.35
CA TYR A 41 -4.71 -1.43 -29.97
C TYR A 41 -6.21 -1.67 -29.83
N SER A 42 -6.88 -2.06 -30.91
CA SER A 42 -8.35 -2.20 -30.96
C SER A 42 -8.92 -3.25 -29.98
N ASP A 43 -8.08 -4.20 -29.56
CA ASP A 43 -8.33 -5.27 -28.60
C ASP A 43 -7.93 -4.92 -27.16
N PHE A 44 -7.30 -3.77 -26.92
CA PHE A 44 -6.84 -3.37 -25.59
C PHE A 44 -7.98 -3.37 -24.57
N ARG A 45 -7.72 -3.99 -23.42
CA ARG A 45 -8.60 -4.00 -22.26
C ARG A 45 -7.82 -3.61 -21.02
N LEU A 46 -8.48 -2.88 -20.11
CA LEU A 46 -7.90 -2.64 -18.80
C LEU A 46 -7.84 -3.94 -18.00
N ASN A 47 -6.76 -4.14 -17.25
CA ASN A 47 -6.60 -5.28 -16.36
C ASN A 47 -6.84 -4.90 -14.87
N ALA A 48 -6.78 -5.90 -13.98
CA ALA A 48 -7.02 -5.73 -12.55
C ALA A 48 -6.16 -4.65 -11.90
N VAL A 49 -4.84 -4.63 -12.17
CA VAL A 49 -3.95 -3.61 -11.58
C VAL A 49 -4.23 -2.21 -12.11
N GLN A 50 -4.57 -2.07 -13.39
CA GLN A 50 -4.92 -0.77 -13.97
C GLN A 50 -6.23 -0.23 -13.40
N VAL A 51 -7.26 -1.07 -13.25
CA VAL A 51 -8.54 -0.65 -12.65
C VAL A 51 -8.37 -0.33 -11.16
N ALA A 52 -7.63 -1.15 -10.41
CA ALA A 52 -7.31 -0.88 -9.00
C ALA A 52 -6.56 0.46 -8.85
N THR A 53 -5.62 0.73 -9.74
CA THR A 53 -4.90 2.01 -9.77
C THR A 53 -5.86 3.16 -10.10
N ILE A 54 -6.74 3.00 -11.10
CA ILE A 54 -7.73 4.03 -11.46
C ILE A 54 -8.68 4.33 -10.31
N LEU A 55 -9.07 3.30 -9.54
CA LEU A 55 -9.89 3.45 -8.35
C LEU A 55 -9.18 4.19 -7.22
N TYR A 56 -7.85 4.03 -7.10
CA TYR A 56 -7.05 4.58 -6.02
C TYR A 56 -6.55 6.02 -6.27
N VAL A 57 -5.98 6.31 -7.45
CA VAL A 57 -5.23 7.56 -7.70
C VAL A 57 -6.08 8.82 -7.53
N PRO A 58 -5.51 10.00 -7.21
CA PRO A 58 -6.29 11.24 -7.10
C PRO A 58 -7.05 11.60 -8.39
N LEU A 59 -8.25 12.19 -8.30
CA LEU A 59 -9.02 12.57 -9.50
C LEU A 59 -8.29 13.55 -10.43
N CYS A 60 -7.36 14.36 -9.90
CA CYS A 60 -6.53 15.23 -10.74
C CYS A 60 -5.63 14.47 -11.73
N THR A 61 -5.39 13.18 -11.49
CA THR A 61 -4.66 12.29 -12.39
C THR A 61 -5.35 12.15 -13.74
N PHE A 62 -6.69 12.27 -13.80
CA PHE A 62 -7.49 12.17 -15.03
C PHE A 62 -7.91 13.51 -15.63
N ARG A 63 -7.78 14.59 -14.86
CA ARG A 63 -8.16 15.94 -15.31
C ARG A 63 -7.08 16.53 -16.21
N LEU A 64 -7.43 17.59 -16.94
CA LEU A 64 -6.56 18.32 -17.88
C LEU A 64 -5.10 18.43 -17.41
N GLY A 65 -4.16 17.91 -18.21
CA GLY A 65 -2.72 17.91 -17.90
C GLY A 65 -2.27 16.89 -16.85
N GLY A 66 -3.18 16.08 -16.31
CA GLY A 66 -2.90 14.98 -15.40
C GLY A 66 -2.23 13.78 -16.08
N TYR A 67 -1.65 12.89 -15.28
CA TYR A 67 -0.83 11.78 -15.75
C TYR A 67 -1.60 10.79 -16.67
N LEU A 68 -2.85 10.47 -16.33
CA LEU A 68 -3.78 9.67 -17.15
C LEU A 68 -4.86 10.54 -17.80
N SER A 69 -4.61 11.84 -17.98
CA SER A 69 -5.57 12.71 -18.64
C SER A 69 -5.71 12.33 -20.10
N LEU A 70 -6.94 12.37 -20.63
CA LEU A 70 -7.16 12.26 -22.08
C LEU A 70 -6.66 13.48 -22.85
N GLN A 71 -6.39 14.58 -22.15
CA GLN A 71 -5.88 15.84 -22.71
C GLN A 71 -4.57 16.29 -22.04
N ASP A 72 -3.63 16.78 -22.81
CA ASP A 72 -2.40 17.39 -22.32
C ASP A 72 -2.66 18.72 -21.59
N SER A 73 -1.62 19.35 -21.06
CA SER A 73 -1.76 20.63 -20.35
C SER A 73 -2.21 21.80 -21.24
N GLY A 74 -2.15 21.65 -22.56
CA GLY A 74 -2.64 22.60 -23.56
C GLY A 74 -4.07 22.31 -24.04
N GLY A 75 -4.73 21.26 -23.53
CA GLY A 75 -6.07 20.86 -23.94
C GLY A 75 -6.12 20.03 -25.22
N GLN A 76 -4.96 19.64 -25.78
CA GLN A 76 -4.92 18.77 -26.94
C GLN A 76 -5.09 17.30 -26.51
N PRO A 77 -5.73 16.45 -27.32
CA PRO A 77 -5.79 15.01 -27.04
C PRO A 77 -4.40 14.41 -26.82
N ASN A 78 -4.24 13.63 -25.76
CA ASN A 78 -3.02 12.87 -25.54
C ASN A 78 -2.88 11.74 -26.56
N ASN A 79 -1.65 11.44 -26.93
CA ASN A 79 -1.35 10.32 -27.82
C ASN A 79 -1.75 8.98 -27.17
N GLU A 80 -2.47 8.14 -27.93
CA GLU A 80 -3.01 6.86 -27.46
C GLU A 80 -1.92 5.88 -27.05
N GLY A 81 -0.81 5.85 -27.80
CA GLY A 81 0.36 5.04 -27.47
C GLY A 81 1.02 5.46 -26.16
N THR A 82 1.06 6.77 -25.88
CA THR A 82 1.56 7.31 -24.61
C THR A 82 0.64 6.95 -23.44
N LEU A 83 -0.69 7.07 -23.60
CA LEU A 83 -1.65 6.66 -22.59
C LEU A 83 -1.55 5.17 -22.29
N ARG A 84 -1.49 4.34 -23.34
CA ARG A 84 -1.30 2.90 -23.22
C ARG A 84 0.00 2.56 -22.50
N ALA A 85 1.12 3.18 -22.87
CA ALA A 85 2.41 2.95 -22.21
C ALA A 85 2.37 3.29 -20.73
N ARG A 86 1.76 4.43 -20.36
CA ARG A 86 1.58 4.83 -18.96
C ARG A 86 0.73 3.85 -18.16
N LEU A 87 -0.37 3.34 -18.73
CA LEU A 87 -1.24 2.35 -18.08
C LEU A 87 -0.55 0.99 -17.90
N ILE A 88 0.19 0.51 -18.90
CA ILE A 88 0.94 -0.74 -18.81
C ILE A 88 2.00 -0.64 -17.71
N ALA A 89 2.70 0.48 -17.64
CA ALA A 89 3.75 0.70 -16.68
C ALA A 89 3.24 0.94 -15.23
N MET A 90 1.93 0.98 -14.98
CA MET A 90 1.40 1.12 -13.60
C MET A 90 1.67 -0.10 -12.72
N LEU A 91 1.86 -1.27 -13.31
CA LEU A 91 2.25 -2.47 -12.57
C LEU A 91 3.70 -2.38 -12.08
N GLU A 92 4.57 -1.67 -12.81
CA GLU A 92 6.01 -1.70 -12.57
C GLU A 92 6.40 -1.17 -11.18
N PRO A 93 5.87 -0.04 -10.65
CA PRO A 93 6.14 0.38 -9.28
C PRO A 93 5.67 -0.61 -8.22
N VAL A 94 4.53 -1.27 -8.46
CA VAL A 94 3.95 -2.25 -7.52
C VAL A 94 4.81 -3.50 -7.49
N ASP A 95 5.17 -4.05 -8.65
CA ASP A 95 6.04 -5.21 -8.76
C ASP A 95 7.44 -4.93 -8.22
N HIS A 96 8.04 -3.79 -8.58
CA HIS A 96 9.35 -3.38 -8.07
C HIS A 96 9.36 -3.16 -6.55
N PHE A 97 8.20 -2.83 -5.96
CA PHE A 97 8.05 -2.71 -4.51
C PHE A 97 7.91 -4.07 -3.82
N LEU A 98 7.11 -4.99 -4.37
CA LEU A 98 6.83 -6.31 -3.80
C LEU A 98 7.95 -7.32 -4.02
N SER A 99 8.80 -7.10 -5.03
CA SER A 99 9.92 -7.98 -5.40
C SER A 99 11.27 -7.35 -5.05
N PRO A 100 11.53 -6.95 -3.79
CA PRO A 100 12.83 -6.39 -3.45
C PRO A 100 13.90 -7.48 -3.57
N GLY A 101 15.04 -7.16 -4.16
CA GLY A 101 16.10 -8.14 -4.45
C GLY A 101 16.49 -8.98 -3.23
N SER A 102 16.87 -10.24 -3.47
CA SER A 102 17.16 -11.31 -2.49
C SER A 102 18.20 -11.00 -1.39
N GLU A 103 18.78 -9.81 -1.36
CA GLU A 103 19.78 -9.37 -0.38
C GLU A 103 19.17 -8.83 0.92
N ASP A 104 17.85 -8.78 1.04
CA ASP A 104 17.20 -8.10 2.17
C ASP A 104 17.29 -8.85 3.52
N ASP A 105 17.72 -10.10 3.54
CA ASP A 105 17.62 -10.98 4.71
C ASP A 105 18.95 -11.34 5.39
N GLU A 106 20.12 -10.91 4.89
CA GLU A 106 21.41 -11.23 5.53
C GLU A 106 22.15 -10.01 6.13
N ALA A 107 22.25 -10.00 7.46
CA ALA A 107 23.25 -9.21 8.18
C ALA A 107 24.63 -9.87 8.00
N ALA A 108 25.31 -9.59 6.89
CA ALA A 108 26.61 -10.18 6.60
C ALA A 108 27.73 -9.62 7.50
N ASP A 109 28.49 -10.57 8.08
CA ASP A 109 29.68 -10.37 8.91
C ASP A 109 30.81 -9.60 8.20
N ASP A 110 31.74 -9.13 9.04
CA ASP A 110 32.88 -8.29 8.68
C ASP A 110 33.84 -8.98 7.71
N GLU A 111 33.94 -8.43 6.51
CA GLU A 111 35.19 -8.33 5.75
C GLU A 111 35.02 -7.19 4.72
N GLN A 112 36.05 -6.33 4.62
CA GLN A 112 36.10 -5.24 3.65
C GLN A 112 36.48 -5.77 2.27
N PRO A 113 35.86 -5.23 1.19
CA PRO A 113 36.60 -5.08 -0.05
C PRO A 113 36.48 -3.70 -0.70
N GLU A 114 37.50 -3.42 -1.50
CA GLU A 114 37.78 -2.30 -2.40
C GLU A 114 36.59 -1.82 -3.27
N PRO A 115 36.63 -0.58 -3.78
CA PRO A 115 35.48 0.06 -4.41
C PRO A 115 35.37 -0.27 -5.90
N SER A 116 34.19 -0.70 -6.37
CA SER A 116 33.48 -0.10 -7.53
C SER A 116 32.35 -0.95 -8.17
N SER A 117 32.00 -2.13 -7.66
CA SER A 117 30.81 -2.87 -8.17
C SER A 117 29.96 -3.55 -7.10
N THR A 118 30.36 -3.48 -5.84
CA THR A 118 29.67 -4.15 -4.74
C THR A 118 28.48 -3.32 -4.26
N PRO A 119 27.30 -3.93 -4.06
CA PRO A 119 26.18 -3.28 -3.38
C PRO A 119 26.64 -2.68 -2.06
N LYS A 120 26.17 -1.47 -1.74
CA LYS A 120 26.46 -0.88 -0.43
C LYS A 120 25.85 -1.76 0.67
N LYS A 121 26.59 -1.92 1.76
CA LYS A 121 26.08 -2.54 2.99
C LYS A 121 25.15 -1.56 3.73
N ARG A 122 24.16 -2.11 4.44
CA ARG A 122 23.24 -1.34 5.29
C ARG A 122 23.95 -0.58 6.40
N ASN A 123 23.46 0.61 6.72
CA ASN A 123 24.03 1.52 7.68
C ASN A 123 23.60 1.16 9.11
N LYS A 124 24.46 0.42 9.81
CA LYS A 124 24.26 -0.01 11.21
C LYS A 124 23.91 1.15 12.16
N THR A 125 24.44 2.36 11.91
CA THR A 125 24.13 3.54 12.75
C THR A 125 22.69 3.99 12.56
N GLN A 126 22.19 4.01 11.32
CA GLN A 126 20.80 4.37 11.03
C GLN A 126 19.83 3.33 11.59
N SER A 127 20.15 2.05 11.45
CA SER A 127 19.35 0.98 12.06
C SER A 127 19.31 1.07 13.58
N LYS A 128 20.45 1.39 14.22
CA LYS A 128 20.51 1.62 15.67
C LYS A 128 19.66 2.83 16.09
N ASN A 129 19.72 3.92 15.32
CA ASN A 129 18.92 5.12 15.59
C ASN A 129 17.42 4.83 15.47
N CYS A 130 16.99 4.08 14.45
CA CYS A 130 15.60 3.60 14.34
C CYS A 130 15.18 2.77 15.55
N ARG A 131 16.02 1.80 15.96
CA ARG A 131 15.74 0.97 17.13
C ARG A 131 15.64 1.79 18.42
N ILE A 132 16.43 2.86 18.57
CA ILE A 132 16.33 3.78 19.72
C ILE A 132 15.02 4.58 19.66
N ARG A 133 14.71 5.19 18.49
CA ARG A 133 13.48 5.95 18.25
C ARG A 133 12.23 5.13 18.60
N ASP A 134 12.21 3.88 18.15
CA ASP A 134 11.08 2.96 18.32
C ASP A 134 11.15 2.17 19.64
N LYS A 135 11.97 2.64 20.60
CA LYS A 135 12.04 2.13 21.98
C LYS A 135 12.40 0.63 22.05
N ALA A 136 13.20 0.16 21.10
CA ALA A 136 13.65 -1.22 20.92
C ALA A 136 12.52 -2.25 20.95
N ALA A 137 11.34 -1.87 20.44
CA ALA A 137 10.15 -2.70 20.39
C ALA A 137 9.45 -2.58 19.03
N CYS A 138 8.58 -3.55 18.69
CA CYS A 138 7.67 -3.41 17.57
C CYS A 138 6.73 -2.23 17.82
N VAL A 139 6.61 -1.30 16.87
CA VAL A 139 5.75 -0.12 17.05
C VAL A 139 4.26 -0.46 17.09
N LEU A 140 3.85 -1.58 16.47
CA LEU A 140 2.46 -2.03 16.44
C LEU A 140 2.08 -2.77 17.74
N MET A 141 2.93 -3.69 18.17
CA MET A 141 2.58 -4.65 19.23
C MET A 141 3.31 -4.38 20.54
N GLY A 142 4.41 -3.63 20.51
CA GLY A 142 5.27 -3.40 21.66
C GLY A 142 6.13 -4.59 22.07
N THR A 143 6.16 -5.66 21.28
CA THR A 143 6.99 -6.84 21.54
C THR A 143 8.46 -6.48 21.43
N ASN A 144 9.28 -7.08 22.31
CA ASN A 144 10.73 -6.90 22.30
C ASN A 144 11.37 -7.55 21.05
N ASP A 145 12.63 -7.21 20.83
CA ASP A 145 13.48 -7.70 19.74
C ASP A 145 12.89 -7.49 18.33
N PRO A 146 12.62 -6.23 17.94
CA PRO A 146 12.09 -5.94 16.62
C PRO A 146 13.16 -6.08 15.54
N HIS A 147 12.72 -6.40 14.33
CA HIS A 147 13.44 -6.19 13.10
C HIS A 147 13.34 -4.71 12.71
N VAL A 148 14.44 -4.13 12.23
CA VAL A 148 14.41 -2.81 11.60
C VAL A 148 14.09 -3.00 10.13
N CYS A 149 12.89 -2.59 9.74
CA CYS A 149 12.34 -2.78 8.41
C CYS A 149 12.44 -1.47 7.63
N HIS A 150 12.91 -1.53 6.39
CA HIS A 150 12.84 -0.38 5.49
C HIS A 150 11.40 -0.18 4.99
N ILE A 151 10.95 1.07 4.90
CA ILE A 151 9.62 1.42 4.36
C ILE A 151 9.64 1.27 2.84
N ILE A 152 10.59 1.95 2.18
CA ILE A 152 10.99 1.70 0.79
C ILE A 152 12.21 0.78 0.79
N PRO A 153 12.22 -0.31 0.02
CA PRO A 153 13.29 -1.31 0.09
C PRO A 153 14.69 -0.73 -0.08
N PHE A 154 15.64 -1.22 0.72
CA PHE A 154 17.06 -0.84 0.64
C PHE A 154 17.65 -1.16 -0.74
N SER A 155 17.22 -2.27 -1.33
CA SER A 155 17.64 -2.73 -2.64
C SER A 155 17.38 -1.72 -3.75
N TRP A 156 16.45 -0.76 -3.60
CA TRP A 156 16.10 0.19 -4.67
C TRP A 156 17.25 1.12 -5.10
N ASN A 157 18.22 1.39 -4.23
CA ASN A 157 19.34 2.29 -4.56
C ASN A 157 20.68 1.88 -3.94
N ASN A 158 20.81 0.65 -3.45
CA ASN A 158 22.05 0.15 -2.84
C ASN A 158 23.18 -0.07 -3.87
N SER A 159 22.87 -0.21 -5.16
CA SER A 159 23.80 -0.34 -6.28
C SER A 159 23.38 0.58 -7.45
N TYR A 160 24.30 0.85 -8.38
CA TYR A 160 23.98 1.64 -9.57
C TYR A 160 22.96 0.93 -10.48
N GLU A 161 23.06 -0.40 -10.59
CA GLU A 161 22.12 -1.20 -11.37
C GLU A 161 20.70 -1.10 -10.79
N ASN A 162 20.56 -1.26 -9.47
CA ASN A 162 19.26 -1.14 -8.85
C ASN A 162 18.72 0.29 -8.91
N LEU A 163 19.61 1.29 -8.78
CA LEU A 163 19.22 2.68 -8.95
C LEU A 163 18.72 2.98 -10.37
N GLU A 164 19.32 2.37 -11.40
CA GLU A 164 18.86 2.48 -12.79
C GLU A 164 17.47 1.84 -12.96
N LYS A 165 17.28 0.62 -12.46
CA LYS A 165 15.96 -0.06 -12.45
C LYS A 165 14.88 0.78 -11.76
N THR A 166 15.18 1.24 -10.54
CA THR A 166 14.31 2.15 -9.79
C THR A 166 14.04 3.43 -10.56
N SER A 167 15.03 3.98 -11.27
CA SER A 167 14.87 5.19 -12.07
C SER A 167 13.90 5.00 -13.24
N GLY A 168 13.92 3.82 -13.87
CA GLY A 168 12.98 3.46 -14.94
C GLY A 168 11.53 3.44 -14.48
N VAL A 169 11.26 2.81 -13.33
CA VAL A 169 9.87 2.57 -12.88
C VAL A 169 9.29 3.72 -12.03
N PHE A 170 10.12 4.41 -11.26
CA PHE A 170 9.63 5.33 -10.23
C PHE A 170 9.01 6.61 -10.81
N PHE A 171 9.26 6.96 -12.06
CA PHE A 171 8.53 8.05 -12.73
C PHE A 171 7.00 7.82 -12.73
N HIS A 172 6.55 6.56 -12.73
CA HIS A 172 5.14 6.19 -12.68
C HIS A 172 4.49 6.48 -11.31
N ALA A 173 5.28 6.72 -10.25
CA ALA A 173 4.81 7.18 -8.95
C ALA A 173 4.06 8.53 -9.02
N GLU A 174 4.30 9.33 -10.08
CA GLU A 174 3.57 10.58 -10.33
C GLU A 174 2.04 10.36 -10.34
N ALA A 175 1.56 9.22 -10.83
CA ALA A 175 0.13 8.90 -10.87
C ALA A 175 -0.49 8.82 -9.47
N PHE A 176 0.28 8.36 -8.49
CA PHE A 176 -0.16 8.09 -7.12
C PHE A 176 -0.01 9.31 -6.21
N LEU A 177 1.14 9.98 -6.30
CA LEU A 177 1.54 10.99 -5.30
C LEU A 177 1.69 12.41 -5.87
N SER A 178 1.45 12.60 -7.17
CA SER A 178 1.63 13.85 -7.93
C SER A 178 3.07 14.23 -8.28
N ARG A 179 3.18 15.09 -9.29
CA ARG A 179 4.45 15.68 -9.75
C ARG A 179 5.15 16.52 -8.68
N VAL A 180 4.39 17.17 -7.79
CA VAL A 180 4.96 18.03 -6.73
C VAL A 180 5.70 17.18 -5.72
N TRP A 181 5.08 16.08 -5.27
CA TRP A 181 5.70 15.12 -4.38
C TRP A 181 6.98 14.53 -4.98
N MET A 182 6.94 14.15 -6.26
CA MET A 182 8.10 13.61 -6.98
C MET A 182 9.28 14.57 -6.98
N LYS A 183 9.05 15.85 -7.27
CA LYS A 183 10.09 16.89 -7.24
C LYS A 183 10.67 17.09 -5.84
N GLN A 184 9.84 16.96 -4.81
CA GLN A 184 10.24 17.21 -3.44
C GLN A 184 11.01 16.03 -2.81
N PHE A 185 10.57 14.80 -3.07
CA PHE A 185 11.05 13.61 -2.35
C PHE A 185 11.80 12.60 -3.23
N GLY A 186 11.65 12.66 -4.56
CA GLY A 186 12.29 11.71 -5.47
C GLY A 186 13.82 11.69 -5.36
N GLY A 187 14.43 12.85 -5.09
CA GLY A 187 15.88 12.96 -4.87
C GLY A 187 16.40 12.22 -3.63
N SER A 188 15.53 11.84 -2.68
CA SER A 188 15.90 11.04 -1.50
C SER A 188 15.98 9.54 -1.80
N ILE A 189 15.36 9.09 -2.90
CA ILE A 189 15.33 7.69 -3.33
C ILE A 189 16.24 7.49 -4.54
N GLN A 190 16.17 8.40 -5.52
CA GLN A 190 16.81 8.25 -6.82
C GLN A 190 18.10 9.07 -6.96
N ASN A 191 18.88 9.25 -5.89
CA ASN A 191 20.06 10.12 -5.95
C ASN A 191 21.21 9.46 -6.75
N PRO A 192 21.55 9.93 -7.97
CA PRO A 192 22.61 9.32 -8.78
C PRO A 192 24.01 9.55 -8.22
N ARG A 193 24.16 10.48 -7.27
CA ARG A 193 25.45 10.82 -6.66
C ARG A 193 25.71 10.05 -5.37
N VAL A 194 24.66 9.45 -4.77
CA VAL A 194 24.73 8.83 -3.44
C VAL A 194 23.93 7.53 -3.45
N LEU A 195 24.61 6.40 -3.69
CA LEU A 195 24.05 5.07 -3.44
C LEU A 195 23.62 4.92 -1.98
N ALA A 196 22.59 4.10 -1.74
CA ALA A 196 21.96 3.89 -0.44
C ALA A 196 21.49 5.21 0.19
N SER A 197 21.04 6.18 -0.62
CA SER A 197 20.63 7.51 -0.13
C SER A 197 19.39 7.45 0.76
N SER A 198 18.52 6.47 0.54
CA SER A 198 17.34 6.20 1.38
C SER A 198 17.62 5.31 2.58
N ASP A 199 18.87 4.87 2.80
CA ASP A 199 19.24 4.06 3.97
C ASP A 199 19.40 4.93 5.22
N LYS A 200 18.27 5.38 5.72
CA LYS A 200 18.13 6.41 6.75
C LYS A 200 17.02 6.07 7.72
N THR A 201 17.12 6.62 8.93
CA THR A 201 16.16 6.42 10.03
C THR A 201 14.73 6.82 9.61
N TRP A 202 14.56 7.87 8.81
CA TRP A 202 13.26 8.28 8.26
C TRP A 202 12.66 7.32 7.23
N ASN A 203 13.42 6.33 6.72
CA ASN A 203 12.93 5.27 5.84
C ASN A 203 12.90 3.90 6.57
N MET A 204 12.88 3.89 7.90
CA MET A 204 12.92 2.66 8.69
C MET A 204 11.84 2.68 9.78
N ILE A 205 11.37 1.49 10.16
CA ILE A 205 10.42 1.27 11.26
C ILE A 205 10.68 -0.06 11.94
N CYS A 206 10.47 -0.16 13.25
CA CYS A 206 10.63 -1.40 13.99
C CYS A 206 9.34 -2.23 14.00
N LEU A 207 9.39 -3.41 13.39
CA LEU A 207 8.32 -4.42 13.43
C LEU A 207 8.85 -5.71 14.03
N ASN A 208 7.98 -6.53 14.62
CA ASN A 208 8.40 -7.91 14.92
C ASN A 208 8.48 -8.73 13.64
N MET A 209 9.09 -9.92 13.73
CA MET A 209 9.33 -10.78 12.56
C MET A 209 8.05 -11.10 11.78
N GLN A 210 6.94 -11.41 12.48
CA GLN A 210 5.67 -11.73 11.83
C GLN A 210 5.09 -10.53 11.09
N MET A 211 5.02 -9.37 11.74
CA MET A 211 4.49 -8.16 11.11
C MET A 211 5.40 -7.66 9.99
N HIS A 212 6.70 -7.88 10.05
CA HIS A 212 7.60 -7.59 8.93
C HIS A 212 7.24 -8.44 7.70
N ALA A 213 7.04 -9.75 7.86
CA ALA A 213 6.65 -10.64 6.78
C ALA A 213 5.27 -10.24 6.20
N TYR A 214 4.29 -10.01 7.06
CA TYR A 214 2.95 -9.61 6.64
C TYR A 214 2.91 -8.27 5.92
N TRP A 215 3.82 -7.34 6.24
CA TRP A 215 3.92 -6.07 5.56
C TRP A 215 4.51 -6.22 4.15
N ARG A 216 5.53 -7.07 4.00
CA ARG A 216 6.13 -7.43 2.70
C ARG A 216 5.10 -8.08 1.77
N GLU A 217 4.22 -8.92 2.33
CA GLU A 217 3.13 -9.59 1.61
C GLU A 217 1.87 -8.73 1.41
N ALA A 218 1.94 -7.42 1.72
CA ALA A 218 0.83 -6.48 1.62
C ALA A 218 -0.47 -6.96 2.33
N ARG A 219 -0.35 -7.72 3.43
CA ARG A 219 -1.50 -8.15 4.26
C ARG A 219 -2.09 -7.03 5.09
N PHE A 220 -1.29 -6.03 5.42
CA PHE A 220 -1.72 -4.80 6.04
C PHE A 220 -0.93 -3.62 5.45
N GLY A 221 -1.44 -2.41 5.66
CA GLY A 221 -0.73 -1.16 5.38
C GLY A 221 -0.82 -0.19 6.56
N LEU A 222 0.04 0.82 6.52
CA LEU A 222 0.05 1.92 7.47
C LEU A 222 -0.34 3.19 6.72
N GLU A 223 -1.48 3.78 7.05
CA GLU A 223 -1.89 5.07 6.50
C GLU A 223 -1.29 6.18 7.38
N CYS A 224 -0.64 7.18 6.79
CA CYS A 224 -0.16 8.33 7.55
C CYS A 224 -1.22 9.42 7.63
N LEU A 225 -1.81 9.60 8.82
CA LEU A 225 -2.81 10.64 9.09
C LEU A 225 -2.20 12.05 9.17
N GLY A 226 -0.87 12.13 9.24
CA GLY A 226 -0.11 13.37 9.28
C GLY A 226 0.93 13.38 10.38
N TYR A 227 1.49 14.56 10.63
CA TYR A 227 2.39 14.79 11.74
C TYR A 227 2.12 16.14 12.38
N ARG A 228 2.38 16.21 13.68
CA ARG A 228 2.17 17.40 14.51
C ARG A 228 3.45 17.76 15.26
N PRO A 229 3.64 19.04 15.64
CA PRO A 229 4.75 19.42 16.51
C PRO A 229 4.73 18.63 17.82
N GLY A 230 5.90 18.17 18.24
CA GLY A 230 6.13 17.50 19.52
C GLY A 230 6.88 18.41 20.50
N ALA A 231 7.79 17.82 21.28
CA ALA A 231 8.75 18.57 22.08
C ALA A 231 9.73 19.36 21.18
N GLU A 232 10.56 20.23 21.78
CA GLU A 232 11.48 21.09 21.03
C GLU A 232 12.32 20.32 20.00
N GLY A 233 12.17 20.66 18.72
CA GLY A 233 12.87 20.01 17.60
C GLY A 233 12.24 18.70 17.09
N GLU A 234 11.25 18.16 17.79
CA GLU A 234 10.61 16.87 17.50
C GLU A 234 9.22 17.04 16.89
N SER A 235 8.80 16.03 16.14
CA SER A 235 7.46 15.88 15.58
C SER A 235 6.92 14.49 15.89
N VAL A 236 5.61 14.38 16.01
CA VAL A 236 4.90 13.11 16.19
C VAL A 236 4.15 12.80 14.90
N VAL A 237 4.51 11.69 14.25
CA VAL A 237 3.80 11.15 13.10
C VAL A 237 2.74 10.17 13.61
N THR A 238 1.51 10.30 13.13
CA THR A 238 0.41 9.39 13.47
C THR A 238 0.12 8.46 12.30
N LEU A 239 0.30 7.17 12.51
CA LEU A 239 -0.04 6.11 11.57
C LEU A 239 -1.33 5.43 12.00
N GLN A 240 -2.18 5.08 11.04
CA GLN A 240 -3.32 4.20 11.25
C GLN A 240 -3.03 2.84 10.63
N PHE A 241 -3.12 1.80 11.44
CA PHE A 241 -3.00 0.43 10.99
C PHE A 241 -4.25 0.00 10.24
N ASN A 242 -4.10 -0.65 9.08
CA ASN A 242 -5.20 -1.17 8.28
C ASN A 242 -4.87 -2.56 7.70
N TRP A 243 -5.66 -3.57 8.06
CA TRP A 243 -5.69 -4.83 7.33
C TRP A 243 -6.17 -4.62 5.89
N MET A 244 -5.62 -5.39 4.96
CA MET A 244 -5.91 -5.30 3.55
C MET A 244 -6.80 -6.45 3.06
N PRO A 245 -7.72 -6.22 2.12
CA PRO A 245 -8.46 -7.29 1.48
C PRO A 245 -7.53 -8.17 0.65
N ARG A 246 -7.95 -9.42 0.39
CA ARG A 246 -7.29 -10.33 -0.55
C ARG A 246 -8.17 -10.50 -1.77
N SER A 247 -7.70 -10.02 -2.91
CA SER A 247 -8.40 -10.17 -4.18
C SER A 247 -8.06 -11.51 -4.80
N ALA A 248 -9.08 -12.29 -5.18
CA ALA A 248 -8.88 -13.55 -5.90
C ALA A 248 -8.54 -13.34 -7.40
N MET A 249 -8.44 -12.09 -7.86
CA MET A 249 -8.02 -11.75 -9.23
C MET A 249 -6.50 -11.86 -9.36
N LYS A 250 -6.00 -12.02 -10.59
CA LYS A 250 -4.60 -11.77 -10.90
C LYS A 250 -4.42 -10.36 -11.41
N PRO A 251 -3.26 -9.70 -11.18
CA PRO A 251 -3.01 -8.32 -11.64
C PRO A 251 -3.24 -8.11 -13.13
N THR A 252 -2.96 -9.15 -13.93
CA THR A 252 -3.03 -9.16 -15.38
C THR A 252 -4.37 -9.61 -15.95
N ASP A 253 -5.34 -10.01 -15.11
CA ASP A 253 -6.67 -10.41 -15.57
C ASP A 253 -7.36 -9.22 -16.24
N GLU A 254 -7.81 -9.40 -17.49
CA GLU A 254 -8.62 -8.40 -18.19
C GLU A 254 -9.96 -8.20 -17.49
N MET A 255 -10.39 -6.94 -17.37
CA MET A 255 -11.59 -6.58 -16.66
C MET A 255 -12.70 -6.11 -17.59
N ASN A 256 -13.91 -6.54 -17.31
CA ASN A 256 -15.11 -5.88 -17.82
C ASN A 256 -15.50 -4.70 -16.91
N LEU A 257 -15.60 -3.52 -17.51
CA LEU A 257 -15.95 -2.26 -16.83
C LEU A 257 -17.46 -2.00 -16.78
N GLN A 258 -18.26 -2.74 -17.56
CA GLN A 258 -19.66 -2.44 -17.80
C GLN A 258 -20.53 -3.70 -17.81
N GLY A 259 -21.85 -3.51 -17.74
CA GLY A 259 -22.82 -4.60 -17.76
C GLY A 259 -23.11 -5.15 -16.37
N LYS A 260 -24.04 -6.12 -16.30
CA LYS A 260 -24.43 -6.73 -15.04
C LYS A 260 -23.28 -7.60 -14.52
N ASP A 261 -22.99 -7.49 -13.22
CA ASP A 261 -21.94 -8.24 -12.54
C ASP A 261 -20.54 -8.00 -13.16
N SER A 262 -20.28 -6.75 -13.57
CA SER A 262 -18.98 -6.35 -14.14
C SER A 262 -17.83 -6.57 -13.14
N ASP A 263 -16.62 -6.85 -13.63
CA ASP A 263 -15.47 -7.05 -12.76
C ASP A 263 -15.14 -5.79 -11.96
N PHE A 264 -15.42 -4.61 -12.52
CA PHE A 264 -15.32 -3.34 -11.82
C PHE A 264 -16.26 -3.30 -10.60
N ASP A 265 -17.54 -3.64 -10.77
CA ASP A 265 -18.50 -3.72 -9.66
C ASP A 265 -18.03 -4.73 -8.61
N ARG A 266 -17.53 -5.89 -9.04
CA ARG A 266 -17.05 -6.94 -8.12
C ARG A 266 -15.87 -6.44 -7.28
N MET A 267 -14.93 -5.71 -7.89
CA MET A 267 -13.80 -5.10 -7.15
C MET A 267 -14.30 -4.06 -6.14
N VAL A 268 -15.12 -3.11 -6.56
CA VAL A 268 -15.65 -2.05 -5.66
C VAL A 268 -16.48 -2.64 -4.52
N ASN A 269 -17.40 -3.55 -4.82
CA ASN A 269 -18.27 -4.20 -3.83
C ASN A 269 -17.47 -5.08 -2.86
N SER A 270 -16.38 -5.71 -3.31
CA SER A 270 -15.48 -6.49 -2.45
C SER A 270 -14.83 -5.58 -1.39
N VAL A 271 -14.31 -4.43 -1.81
CA VAL A 271 -13.71 -3.44 -0.89
C VAL A 271 -14.72 -2.89 0.08
N GLU A 272 -15.90 -2.51 -0.41
CA GLU A 272 -16.98 -2.01 0.43
C GLU A 272 -17.42 -3.06 1.46
N SER A 273 -17.60 -4.31 1.04
CA SER A 273 -17.98 -5.42 1.92
C SER A 273 -16.91 -5.71 2.97
N PHE A 274 -15.62 -5.68 2.59
CA PHE A 274 -14.50 -5.85 3.51
C PHE A 274 -14.49 -4.76 4.58
N TRP A 275 -14.66 -3.50 4.17
CA TRP A 275 -14.70 -2.35 5.07
C TRP A 275 -15.92 -2.41 6.01
N GLN A 276 -17.12 -2.67 5.48
CA GLN A 276 -18.34 -2.83 6.29
C GLN A 276 -18.27 -4.04 7.24
N GLY A 277 -17.49 -5.06 6.89
CA GLY A 277 -17.19 -6.22 7.72
C GLY A 277 -16.23 -5.93 8.88
N GLY A 278 -15.75 -4.69 9.02
CA GLY A 278 -14.83 -4.26 10.08
C GLY A 278 -13.36 -4.55 9.79
N SER A 279 -13.01 -4.93 8.55
CA SER A 279 -11.63 -5.22 8.13
C SER A 279 -10.90 -6.18 9.10
N ILE A 280 -11.61 -7.17 9.62
CA ILE A 280 -11.09 -8.08 10.64
C ILE A 280 -10.34 -9.22 9.93
N PRO A 281 -9.06 -9.47 10.26
CA PRO A 281 -8.31 -10.58 9.68
C PRO A 281 -8.83 -11.90 10.25
N THR A 282 -8.38 -13.02 9.69
CA THR A 282 -8.74 -14.33 10.24
C THR A 282 -8.22 -14.48 11.68
N SER A 283 -8.86 -15.31 12.50
CA SER A 283 -8.51 -15.50 13.92
C SER A 283 -7.05 -15.95 14.17
N ALA A 284 -6.33 -16.39 13.12
CA ALA A 284 -4.93 -16.80 13.19
C ALA A 284 -3.92 -15.63 13.07
N GLU A 285 -4.35 -14.47 12.55
CA GLU A 285 -3.49 -13.30 12.27
C GLU A 285 -3.57 -12.23 13.37
N LEU A 286 -4.36 -12.47 14.42
CA LEU A 286 -4.57 -11.52 15.52
C LEU A 286 -3.36 -11.47 16.46
N GLY A 287 -2.42 -10.57 16.14
CA GLY A 287 -1.41 -10.12 17.09
C GLY A 287 -2.05 -9.32 18.24
N GLN A 288 -1.50 -9.43 19.45
CA GLN A 288 -1.90 -8.60 20.60
C GLN A 288 -1.06 -7.31 20.67
N ILE A 289 -1.70 -6.17 20.91
CA ILE A 289 -1.00 -4.91 21.26
C ILE A 289 -0.61 -4.87 22.75
N LYS A 290 0.16 -3.86 23.17
CA LYS A 290 0.63 -3.68 24.57
C LYS A 290 -0.48 -3.75 25.62
N SER A 291 -1.73 -3.46 25.26
CA SER A 291 -2.90 -3.52 26.15
C SER A 291 -3.59 -4.89 26.20
N GLY A 292 -3.10 -5.90 25.48
CA GLY A 292 -3.71 -7.23 25.38
C GLY A 292 -4.90 -7.31 24.40
N VAL A 293 -5.16 -6.23 23.66
CA VAL A 293 -6.24 -6.14 22.66
C VAL A 293 -5.72 -6.65 21.31
N PRO A 294 -6.52 -7.37 20.51
CA PRO A 294 -6.14 -7.75 19.15
C PRO A 294 -5.92 -6.52 18.25
N LEU A 295 -4.91 -6.57 17.38
CA LEU A 295 -4.66 -5.55 16.37
C LEU A 295 -5.74 -5.60 15.27
N ILE A 296 -6.59 -4.59 15.24
CA ILE A 296 -7.64 -4.39 14.22
C ILE A 296 -7.40 -3.10 13.43
N SER A 297 -7.98 -2.99 12.23
CA SER A 297 -7.91 -1.75 11.44
C SER A 297 -8.47 -0.57 12.22
N GLY A 298 -7.79 0.57 12.16
CA GLY A 298 -8.13 1.78 12.90
C GLY A 298 -7.25 2.06 14.12
N HIS A 299 -6.44 1.10 14.57
CA HIS A 299 -5.47 1.35 15.63
C HIS A 299 -4.46 2.42 15.22
N LEU A 300 -4.21 3.36 16.14
CA LEU A 300 -3.30 4.47 15.93
C LEU A 300 -1.93 4.16 16.56
N ILE A 301 -0.87 4.49 15.82
CA ILE A 301 0.51 4.39 16.27
C ILE A 301 1.15 5.77 16.15
N GLU A 302 1.66 6.28 17.27
CA GLU A 302 2.43 7.52 17.32
C GLU A 302 3.93 7.22 17.29
N ILE A 303 4.64 7.86 16.35
CA ILE A 303 6.09 7.74 16.22
C ILE A 303 6.70 9.14 16.36
N GLU A 304 7.47 9.32 17.42
CA GLU A 304 8.26 10.53 17.67
C GLU A 304 9.53 10.50 16.83
N MET A 305 9.88 11.62 16.18
CA MET A 305 11.11 11.77 15.41
C MET A 305 11.53 13.23 15.23
N PRO A 306 12.79 13.50 14.83
CA PRO A 306 13.22 14.85 14.50
C PRO A 306 12.30 15.50 13.46
N SER A 307 11.99 16.77 13.64
CA SER A 307 11.06 17.49 12.75
C SER A 307 11.55 17.56 11.30
N SER A 308 12.87 17.44 11.07
CA SER A 308 13.45 17.33 9.74
C SER A 308 13.10 16.03 9.01
N ASP A 309 12.84 14.96 9.77
CA ASP A 309 12.64 13.61 9.27
C ASP A 309 11.16 13.33 9.00
N ALA A 310 10.25 13.97 9.74
CA ALA A 310 8.80 13.73 9.64
C ALA A 310 8.22 13.89 8.21
N PRO A 311 8.59 14.91 7.40
CA PRO A 311 8.11 15.00 6.02
C PRO A 311 8.59 13.86 5.13
N LEU A 312 9.84 13.40 5.32
CA LEU A 312 10.42 12.29 4.55
C LEU A 312 9.79 10.96 4.95
N PHE A 313 9.63 10.73 6.26
CA PHE A 313 8.99 9.54 6.79
C PHE A 313 7.54 9.42 6.30
N LYS A 314 6.77 10.52 6.39
CA LYS A 314 5.41 10.57 5.82
C LYS A 314 5.43 10.23 4.34
N ALA A 315 6.33 10.83 3.56
CA ALA A 315 6.40 10.59 2.12
C ALA A 315 6.66 9.10 1.81
N MET A 316 7.55 8.43 2.54
CA MET A 316 7.82 7.00 2.33
C MET A 316 6.60 6.14 2.69
N ILE A 317 5.92 6.45 3.80
CA ILE A 317 4.69 5.75 4.18
C ILE A 317 3.59 5.97 3.15
N ASP A 318 3.37 7.20 2.67
CA ASP A 318 2.35 7.49 1.66
C ASP A 318 2.59 6.71 0.36
N PHE A 319 3.85 6.61 -0.08
CA PHE A 319 4.22 5.80 -1.24
C PHE A 319 3.94 4.33 -1.01
N GLN A 320 4.39 3.81 0.13
CA GLN A 320 4.22 2.40 0.46
C GLN A 320 2.73 2.03 0.59
N TRP A 321 1.95 2.87 1.25
CA TRP A 321 0.50 2.76 1.36
C TRP A 321 -0.16 2.61 -0.02
N ALA A 322 0.23 3.45 -0.99
CA ALA A 322 -0.28 3.38 -2.35
C ALA A 322 0.03 2.03 -3.03
N MET A 323 1.26 1.53 -2.89
CA MET A 323 1.65 0.25 -3.48
C MET A 323 0.89 -0.92 -2.83
N VAL A 324 0.79 -0.93 -1.50
CA VAL A 324 0.09 -1.97 -0.74
C VAL A 324 -1.40 -2.00 -1.08
N VAL A 325 -2.07 -0.84 -1.15
CA VAL A 325 -3.49 -0.78 -1.50
C VAL A 325 -3.72 -1.32 -2.92
N VAL A 326 -2.95 -0.89 -3.92
CA VAL A 326 -3.12 -1.42 -5.29
C VAL A 326 -2.77 -2.90 -5.37
N ALA A 327 -1.75 -3.36 -4.66
CA ALA A 327 -1.38 -4.78 -4.62
C ALA A 327 -2.51 -5.65 -4.05
N ALA A 328 -3.09 -5.24 -2.92
CA ALA A 328 -4.17 -5.94 -2.26
C ALA A 328 -5.43 -6.06 -3.15
N LEU A 329 -5.77 -4.97 -3.86
CA LEU A 329 -6.98 -4.90 -4.70
C LEU A 329 -6.86 -5.66 -6.02
N SER A 330 -5.66 -5.63 -6.61
CA SER A 330 -5.39 -6.28 -7.90
C SER A 330 -4.99 -7.75 -7.78
N GLY A 331 -4.75 -8.23 -6.56
CA GLY A 331 -4.24 -9.58 -6.29
C GLY A 331 -2.74 -9.72 -6.51
N ALA A 332 -2.00 -8.62 -6.70
CA ALA A 332 -0.53 -8.68 -6.80
C ALA A 332 0.13 -9.09 -5.47
N ALA A 333 -0.63 -8.98 -4.37
CA ALA A 333 -0.21 -9.40 -3.03
C ALA A 333 -0.30 -10.93 -2.81
N ASP A 334 -0.96 -11.68 -3.70
CA ASP A 334 -1.07 -13.13 -3.62
C ASP A 334 0.09 -13.80 -4.36
N ASP A 335 0.92 -14.55 -3.63
CA ASP A 335 1.92 -15.44 -4.19
C ASP A 335 1.26 -16.76 -4.61
N GLU A 336 1.52 -17.24 -5.83
CA GLU A 336 0.87 -18.43 -6.42
C GLU A 336 1.12 -19.71 -5.59
N ASP A 337 2.13 -19.71 -4.71
CA ASP A 337 2.50 -20.85 -3.87
C ASP A 337 1.61 -21.03 -2.61
N SER A 338 0.67 -20.12 -2.33
CA SER A 338 -0.17 -20.18 -1.14
C SER A 338 -1.53 -20.87 -1.38
N PHE A 339 -1.52 -22.11 -1.90
CA PHE A 339 -2.72 -22.96 -2.07
C PHE A 339 -3.55 -23.10 -0.77
N ASP A 340 -2.91 -23.00 0.38
CA ASP A 340 -3.52 -23.09 1.72
C ASP A 340 -4.38 -21.85 2.08
N THR A 341 -4.07 -20.68 1.51
CA THR A 341 -4.83 -19.43 1.74
C THR A 341 -6.12 -19.39 0.92
N TYR A 342 -6.11 -19.96 -0.29
CA TYR A 342 -7.30 -20.06 -1.14
C TYR A 342 -8.38 -20.97 -0.52
N LEU A 343 -7.98 -22.14 -0.02
CA LEU A 343 -8.90 -23.09 0.65
C LEU A 343 -9.54 -22.49 1.90
N ARG A 344 -8.78 -21.76 2.72
CA ARG A 344 -9.29 -21.11 3.94
C ARG A 344 -10.21 -19.93 3.64
N THR A 345 -9.96 -19.19 2.56
CA THR A 345 -10.84 -18.10 2.12
C THR A 345 -12.22 -18.65 1.72
N MET A 346 -12.25 -19.80 1.05
CA MET A 346 -13.50 -20.46 0.65
C MET A 346 -14.29 -21.01 1.83
N GLU A 347 -13.63 -21.62 2.81
CA GLU A 347 -14.27 -22.10 4.04
C GLU A 347 -14.91 -20.96 4.85
N TRP A 348 -14.24 -19.80 4.90
CA TRP A 348 -14.75 -18.61 5.60
C TRP A 348 -15.96 -17.97 4.91
N VAL A 349 -15.97 -17.89 3.57
CA VAL A 349 -17.13 -17.37 2.82
C VAL A 349 -18.38 -18.20 3.10
N GLU A 350 -18.24 -19.53 3.21
CA GLU A 350 -19.35 -20.43 3.58
C GLU A 350 -19.76 -20.28 5.05
N GLU A 351 -18.82 -20.00 5.96
CA GLU A 351 -19.12 -19.71 7.36
C GLU A 351 -19.88 -18.39 7.53
N GLN A 352 -19.52 -17.33 6.79
CA GLN A 352 -20.23 -16.05 6.84
C GLN A 352 -21.64 -16.13 6.25
N LYS A 353 -21.84 -16.88 5.15
CA LYS A 353 -23.18 -17.19 4.63
C LYS A 353 -24.05 -17.88 5.68
N SER A 354 -23.45 -18.81 6.44
CA SER A 354 -24.13 -19.54 7.51
C SER A 354 -24.49 -18.65 8.70
N ARG A 355 -23.58 -17.77 9.13
CA ARG A 355 -23.81 -16.83 10.25
C ARG A 355 -24.85 -15.76 9.90
N ASN A 356 -24.83 -15.23 8.69
CA ASN A 356 -25.85 -14.26 8.23
C ASN A 356 -27.22 -14.92 8.08
N ALA A 357 -27.30 -16.17 7.63
CA ALA A 357 -28.54 -16.94 7.60
C ALA A 357 -29.12 -17.21 9.01
N ALA A 358 -28.28 -17.38 10.02
CA ALA A 358 -28.70 -17.54 11.41
C ALA A 358 -29.21 -16.22 12.02
N ARG A 359 -28.54 -15.11 11.71
CA ARG A 359 -28.91 -13.77 12.19
C ARG A 359 -30.28 -13.32 11.64
N HIS A 360 -30.60 -13.64 10.40
CA HIS A 360 -31.93 -13.39 9.82
C HIS A 360 -33.05 -14.28 10.39
N ARG A 361 -32.74 -15.46 10.94
CA ARG A 361 -33.73 -16.28 11.66
C ARG A 361 -34.00 -15.74 13.07
N GLY A 362 -32.97 -15.27 13.77
CA GLY A 362 -33.10 -14.73 15.14
C GLY A 362 -33.93 -13.44 15.23
N VAL A 363 -34.01 -12.65 14.16
CA VAL A 363 -34.82 -11.42 14.12
C VAL A 363 -36.33 -11.70 13.97
N ARG A 364 -36.74 -12.91 13.53
CA ARG A 364 -38.16 -13.26 13.36
C ARG A 364 -38.85 -13.76 14.64
N GLU A 365 -38.12 -14.10 15.70
CA GLU A 365 -38.70 -14.71 16.91
C GLU A 365 -38.94 -13.76 18.09
N GLN A 366 -38.60 -12.48 17.98
CA GLN A 366 -38.94 -11.49 19.02
C GLN A 366 -40.12 -10.61 18.58
N THR A 367 -41.32 -11.17 18.63
CA THR A 367 -42.57 -10.39 18.68
C THR A 367 -42.91 -10.14 20.16
N PRO A 368 -43.16 -8.89 20.60
CA PRO A 368 -43.40 -8.62 22.01
C PRO A 368 -44.79 -9.09 22.44
N ARG A 369 -44.85 -9.94 23.48
CA ARG A 369 -46.09 -10.25 24.20
C ARG A 369 -46.58 -8.97 24.87
N SER A 370 -47.75 -8.50 24.43
CA SER A 370 -48.51 -7.43 25.06
C SER A 370 -49.19 -7.93 26.34
N ILE A 371 -49.41 -6.97 27.24
CA ILE A 371 -50.00 -7.02 28.59
C ILE A 371 -51.30 -7.84 28.66
#